data_AF-A0A956D2B5-F1
#
_entry.id   AF-A0A956D2B5-F1
#
_cell.length_a   1.000
_cell.length_b   1.000
_cell.length_c   1.000
_cell.angle_alpha   90.00
_cell.angle_beta   90.00
_cell.angle_gamma   90.00
#
_symmetry.space_group_name_H-M   'P 1'
#
loop_
_entity.id
_entity.type
_entity.pdbx_description
1 polymer ?
#
loop_
_entity_poly.entity_id
_entity_poly.type
_entity_poly.pdbx_seq_one_letter_code
_entity_poly.pdbx_strand_id
1 'polypeptide(L)'
;MPDAEQIAHRLVRRIVAVADPAIRVRYLRHEIAEMDPGTIADVLTIAVHGTEARDGDAGALLLALCLALADESSAETRERVVRIAIAQGQHATAELLHPRPPERSSDEPIAVPDFGRGRTVTLGERKALARTRDRDLLARVLRDPDPSVIRILLENPTLTERDVIRLCARRPMAPDILREVFRSTRWIVRYGVRKAIVRNPFAPVDVALQLAAHLNATDAREIVESPELASSVRDACRRVAGMATLH
;
A
#
# COMPACT_ATOMS: atom_id res chain seq x y z
N MET A 1 -0.68 -28.90 1.94
CA MET A 1 -0.53 -27.89 0.87
C MET A 1 0.88 -27.92 0.25
N PRO A 2 1.44 -29.09 -0.12
CA PRO A 2 2.83 -29.15 -0.59
C PRO A 2 3.06 -28.43 -1.93
N ASP A 3 2.01 -28.21 -2.73
CA ASP A 3 2.11 -27.53 -4.02
C ASP A 3 2.23 -25.99 -3.86
N ALA A 4 1.41 -25.39 -3.00
CA ALA A 4 1.46 -23.94 -2.71
C ALA A 4 2.81 -23.51 -2.11
N GLU A 5 3.41 -24.33 -1.25
CA GLU A 5 4.77 -24.07 -0.73
C GLU A 5 5.80 -24.09 -1.86
N GLN A 6 5.78 -25.08 -2.74
CA GLN A 6 6.69 -25.14 -3.88
C GLN A 6 6.53 -23.92 -4.81
N ILE A 7 5.29 -23.50 -5.05
CA ILE A 7 4.97 -22.30 -5.83
C ILE A 7 5.52 -21.06 -5.12
N ALA A 8 5.28 -20.87 -3.82
CA ALA A 8 5.79 -19.75 -3.06
C ALA A 8 7.33 -19.66 -3.13
N HIS A 9 8.03 -20.78 -2.92
CA HIS A 9 9.50 -20.85 -3.03
C HIS A 9 9.99 -20.52 -4.45
N ARG A 10 9.28 -20.98 -5.49
CA ARG A 10 9.60 -20.65 -6.89
C ARG A 10 9.44 -19.16 -7.15
N LEU A 11 8.34 -18.56 -6.69
CA LEU A 11 8.06 -17.14 -6.85
C LEU A 11 9.08 -16.28 -6.11
N VAL A 12 9.40 -16.62 -4.86
CA VAL A 12 10.47 -15.97 -4.06
C VAL A 12 11.78 -15.93 -4.84
N ARG A 13 12.25 -17.09 -5.34
CA ARG A 13 13.51 -17.16 -6.10
C ARG A 13 13.49 -16.25 -7.34
N ARG A 14 12.35 -16.15 -8.02
CA ARG A 14 12.18 -15.29 -9.20
C ARG A 14 12.17 -13.81 -8.84
N ILE A 15 11.42 -13.40 -7.82
CA ILE A 15 11.32 -11.98 -7.45
C ILE A 15 12.63 -11.45 -6.86
N VAL A 16 13.34 -12.25 -6.07
CA VAL A 16 14.63 -11.86 -5.46
C VAL A 16 15.70 -11.66 -6.53
N ALA A 17 15.67 -12.46 -7.60
CA ALA A 17 16.59 -12.33 -8.74
C ALA A 17 16.35 -11.06 -9.59
N VAL A 18 15.18 -10.43 -9.48
CA VAL A 18 14.84 -9.22 -10.25
C VAL A 18 15.11 -7.99 -9.38
N ALA A 19 15.97 -7.08 -9.81
CA ALA A 19 16.29 -5.88 -9.02
C ALA A 19 15.15 -4.84 -9.02
N ASP A 20 14.45 -4.67 -10.15
CA ASP A 20 13.43 -3.63 -10.32
C ASP A 20 12.07 -4.05 -9.73
N PRO A 21 11.52 -3.32 -8.74
CA PRO A 21 10.22 -3.61 -8.14
C PRO A 21 9.04 -3.59 -9.13
N ALA A 22 9.06 -2.72 -10.15
CA ALA A 22 8.03 -2.68 -11.18
C ALA A 22 8.04 -3.95 -12.03
N ILE A 23 9.22 -4.48 -12.33
CA ILE A 23 9.35 -5.76 -13.06
C ILE A 23 8.84 -6.92 -12.20
N ARG A 24 9.14 -6.94 -10.88
CA ARG A 24 8.61 -7.96 -9.95
C ARG A 24 7.09 -7.98 -9.95
N VAL A 25 6.46 -6.82 -9.79
CA VAL A 25 4.99 -6.68 -9.75
C VAL A 25 4.36 -7.10 -11.08
N ARG A 26 4.96 -6.70 -12.21
CA ARG A 26 4.48 -7.11 -13.54
C ARG A 26 4.58 -8.63 -13.74
N TYR A 27 5.69 -9.23 -13.32
CA TYR A 27 5.86 -10.69 -13.36
C TYR A 27 4.79 -11.40 -12.54
N LEU A 28 4.58 -10.98 -11.28
CA LEU A 28 3.56 -11.59 -10.42
C LEU A 28 2.14 -11.39 -10.93
N ARG A 29 1.83 -10.25 -11.56
CA ARG A 29 0.52 -10.03 -12.18
C ARG A 29 0.24 -11.04 -13.29
N HIS A 30 1.25 -11.35 -14.11
CA HIS A 30 1.14 -12.40 -15.11
C HIS A 30 0.94 -13.78 -14.46
N GLU A 31 1.72 -14.13 -13.43
CA GLU A 31 1.55 -15.40 -12.72
C GLU A 31 0.17 -15.52 -12.05
N ILE A 32 -0.33 -14.44 -11.42
CA ILE A 32 -1.65 -14.39 -10.77
C ILE A 32 -2.79 -14.54 -11.78
N ALA A 33 -2.64 -14.02 -13.01
CA ALA A 33 -3.67 -14.13 -14.04
C ALA A 33 -3.90 -15.59 -14.48
N GLU A 34 -2.85 -16.41 -14.45
CA GLU A 34 -2.88 -17.82 -14.87
C GLU A 34 -3.11 -18.79 -13.69
N MET A 35 -3.05 -18.31 -12.45
CA MET A 35 -3.10 -19.14 -11.24
C MET A 35 -4.52 -19.24 -10.68
N ASP A 36 -4.86 -20.43 -10.16
CA ASP A 36 -6.12 -20.59 -9.44
C ASP A 36 -6.19 -19.68 -8.18
N PRO A 37 -7.30 -18.96 -7.96
CA PRO A 37 -7.44 -18.07 -6.80
C PRO A 37 -7.25 -18.72 -5.43
N GLY A 38 -7.54 -20.02 -5.28
CA GLY A 38 -7.24 -20.74 -4.03
C GLY A 38 -5.75 -20.92 -3.81
N THR A 39 -5.00 -21.21 -4.88
CA THR A 39 -3.53 -21.26 -4.81
C THR A 39 -2.93 -19.90 -4.49
N ILE A 40 -3.49 -18.81 -5.04
CA ILE A 40 -3.06 -17.45 -4.71
C ILE A 40 -3.31 -17.13 -3.22
N ALA A 41 -4.47 -17.53 -2.69
CA ALA A 41 -4.80 -17.37 -1.27
C ALA A 41 -3.81 -18.13 -0.36
N ASP A 42 -3.49 -19.37 -0.72
CA ASP A 42 -2.52 -20.20 -0.01
C ASP A 42 -1.11 -19.60 -0.03
N VAL A 43 -0.64 -19.14 -1.20
CA VAL A 43 0.68 -18.50 -1.36
C VAL A 43 0.76 -17.19 -0.56
N LEU A 44 -0.29 -16.37 -0.57
CA LEU A 44 -0.37 -15.17 0.26
C LEU A 44 -0.31 -15.51 1.75
N THR A 45 -1.05 -16.53 2.19
CA THR A 45 -1.05 -16.98 3.58
C THR A 45 0.35 -17.43 4.02
N ILE A 46 1.06 -18.17 3.16
CA ILE A 46 2.46 -18.53 3.38
C ILE A 46 3.35 -17.28 3.50
N ALA A 47 3.18 -16.30 2.61
CA ALA A 47 3.96 -15.07 2.64
C ALA A 47 3.69 -14.24 3.91
N VAL A 48 2.43 -14.15 4.36
CA VAL A 48 2.03 -13.50 5.62
C VAL A 48 2.74 -14.16 6.81
N HIS A 49 2.66 -15.48 6.95
CA HIS A 49 3.33 -16.18 8.05
C HIS A 49 4.86 -16.04 8.00
N GLY A 50 5.45 -16.03 6.80
CA GLY A 50 6.87 -15.74 6.63
C GLY A 50 7.26 -14.34 7.14
N THR A 51 6.41 -13.32 6.95
CA THR A 51 6.68 -11.98 7.54
C THR A 51 6.66 -11.99 9.07
N GLU A 52 5.79 -12.77 9.70
CA GLU A 52 5.73 -12.92 11.16
C GLU A 52 6.99 -13.61 11.69
N ALA A 53 7.54 -14.56 10.91
CA ALA A 53 8.83 -15.20 11.16
C ALA A 53 10.05 -14.32 10.80
N ARG A 54 9.82 -13.06 10.39
CA ARG A 54 10.85 -12.09 9.96
C ARG A 54 11.68 -12.56 8.77
N ASP A 55 11.09 -13.36 7.90
CA ASP A 55 11.67 -13.72 6.61
C ASP A 55 11.52 -12.54 5.63
N GLY A 56 12.66 -11.93 5.27
CA GLY A 56 12.72 -10.80 4.35
C GLY A 56 12.27 -11.15 2.92
N ASP A 57 12.49 -12.40 2.49
CA ASP A 57 12.11 -12.86 1.16
C ASP A 57 10.59 -13.09 1.08
N ALA A 58 10.00 -13.65 2.13
CA ALA A 58 8.54 -13.72 2.27
C ALA A 58 7.91 -12.32 2.32
N GLY A 59 8.55 -11.37 3.01
CA GLY A 59 8.13 -9.97 2.99
C GLY A 59 8.19 -9.33 1.61
N ALA A 60 9.22 -9.61 0.83
CA ALA A 60 9.32 -9.14 -0.56
C ALA A 60 8.20 -9.75 -1.44
N LEU A 61 7.89 -11.04 -1.24
CA LEU A 61 6.79 -11.71 -1.94
C LEU A 61 5.44 -11.11 -1.58
N LEU A 62 5.14 -10.95 -0.29
CA LEU A 62 3.89 -10.38 0.19
C LEU A 62 3.65 -8.98 -0.41
N LEU A 63 4.63 -8.08 -0.31
CA LEU A 63 4.51 -6.73 -0.86
C LEU A 63 4.23 -6.76 -2.36
N ALA A 64 4.93 -7.60 -3.10
CA ALA A 64 4.80 -7.67 -4.55
C ALA A 64 3.46 -8.29 -4.99
N LEU A 65 2.94 -9.30 -4.28
CA LEU A 65 1.61 -9.87 -4.50
C LEU A 65 0.51 -8.86 -4.19
N CYS A 66 0.61 -8.16 -3.06
CA CYS A 66 -0.28 -7.07 -2.68
C CYS A 66 -0.36 -6.00 -3.77
N LEU A 67 0.79 -5.54 -4.29
CA LEU A 67 0.84 -4.57 -5.39
C LEU A 67 0.29 -5.12 -6.71
N ALA A 68 0.52 -6.39 -7.02
CA ALA A 68 -0.03 -7.03 -8.21
C ALA A 68 -1.57 -7.10 -8.15
N LEU A 69 -2.11 -7.49 -6.99
CA LEU A 69 -3.55 -7.60 -6.74
C LEU A 69 -4.23 -6.24 -6.56
N ALA A 70 -3.50 -5.17 -6.27
CA ALA A 70 -4.03 -3.81 -6.14
C ALA A 70 -4.34 -3.12 -7.48
N ASP A 71 -3.87 -3.70 -8.59
CA ASP A 71 -4.16 -3.24 -9.93
C ASP A 71 -5.63 -3.52 -10.30
N GLU A 72 -6.20 -2.65 -11.13
CA GLU A 72 -7.59 -2.79 -11.57
C GLU A 72 -7.80 -4.05 -12.41
N SER A 73 -6.79 -4.46 -13.19
CA SER A 73 -6.85 -5.70 -13.98
C SER A 73 -6.99 -6.96 -13.12
N SER A 74 -6.67 -6.87 -11.84
CA SER A 74 -6.68 -7.99 -10.89
C SER A 74 -7.84 -7.90 -9.89
N ALA A 75 -8.80 -6.99 -10.08
CA ALA A 75 -9.92 -6.78 -9.16
C ALA A 75 -10.77 -8.05 -8.97
N GLU A 76 -11.17 -8.72 -10.06
CA GLU A 76 -11.96 -9.96 -10.00
C GLU A 76 -11.20 -11.08 -9.27
N THR A 77 -9.93 -11.27 -9.62
CA THR A 77 -9.06 -12.26 -8.95
C THR A 77 -8.95 -11.96 -7.46
N ARG A 78 -8.71 -10.70 -7.07
CA ARG A 78 -8.64 -10.27 -5.68
C ARG A 78 -9.92 -10.59 -4.91
N GLU A 79 -11.09 -10.32 -5.47
CA GLU A 79 -12.37 -10.65 -4.83
C GLU A 79 -12.57 -12.15 -4.64
N ARG A 80 -12.17 -12.97 -5.63
CA ARG A 80 -12.20 -14.43 -5.53
C ARG A 80 -11.25 -14.96 -4.45
N VAL A 81 -10.03 -14.42 -4.40
CA VAL A 81 -9.03 -14.75 -3.36
C VAL A 81 -9.57 -14.43 -1.97
N VAL A 82 -10.15 -13.24 -1.75
CA VAL A 82 -10.76 -12.85 -0.47
C VAL A 82 -11.85 -13.83 -0.06
N ARG A 83 -12.76 -14.18 -0.98
CA ARG A 83 -13.85 -15.11 -0.69
C ARG A 83 -13.34 -16.50 -0.28
N ILE A 84 -12.34 -17.02 -0.99
CA ILE A 84 -11.76 -18.33 -0.72
C ILE A 84 -10.99 -18.33 0.61
N ALA A 85 -10.19 -17.29 0.86
CA ALA A 85 -9.46 -17.12 2.12
C ALA A 85 -10.42 -17.14 3.32
N ILE A 86 -11.58 -16.47 3.23
CA ILE A 86 -12.62 -16.52 4.27
C ILE A 86 -13.15 -17.95 4.44
N ALA A 87 -13.50 -18.63 3.34
CA ALA A 87 -14.03 -19.99 3.38
C ALA A 87 -13.04 -21.02 3.96
N GLN A 88 -11.73 -20.77 3.82
CA GLN A 88 -10.66 -21.60 4.35
C GLN A 88 -10.21 -21.20 5.77
N GLY A 89 -10.81 -20.17 6.38
CA GLY A 89 -10.40 -19.66 7.70
C GLY A 89 -9.08 -18.87 7.71
N GLN A 90 -8.58 -18.47 6.53
CA GLN A 90 -7.37 -17.67 6.35
C GLN A 90 -7.67 -16.17 6.58
N HIS A 91 -8.14 -15.83 7.79
CA HIS A 91 -8.66 -14.50 8.11
C HIS A 91 -7.65 -13.37 7.89
N ALA A 92 -6.39 -13.55 8.27
CA ALA A 92 -5.35 -12.54 8.06
C ALA A 92 -5.16 -12.19 6.57
N THR A 93 -5.15 -13.21 5.69
CA THR A 93 -5.06 -13.04 4.24
C THR A 93 -6.28 -12.30 3.68
N ALA A 94 -7.48 -12.67 4.14
CA ALA A 94 -8.71 -12.00 3.73
C ALA A 94 -8.75 -10.52 4.16
N GLU A 95 -8.35 -10.22 5.40
CA GLU A 95 -8.32 -8.86 5.96
C GLU A 95 -7.37 -7.93 5.19
N LEU A 96 -6.24 -8.45 4.71
CA LEU A 96 -5.27 -7.67 3.94
C LEU A 96 -5.84 -7.20 2.60
N LEU A 97 -6.61 -8.05 1.92
CA LEU A 97 -7.06 -7.82 0.55
C LEU A 97 -8.47 -7.24 0.43
N HIS A 98 -9.31 -7.43 1.45
CA HIS A 98 -10.67 -6.91 1.46
C HIS A 98 -10.64 -5.37 1.51
N PRO A 99 -11.13 -4.64 0.49
CA PRO A 99 -11.09 -3.17 0.50
C PRO A 99 -11.83 -2.60 1.70
N ARG A 100 -11.17 -1.74 2.47
CA ARG A 100 -11.76 -1.16 3.69
C ARG A 100 -11.56 0.37 3.70
N PRO A 101 -12.64 1.15 3.88
CA PRO A 101 -12.50 2.59 4.02
C PRO A 101 -11.67 2.94 5.28
N PRO A 102 -11.12 4.16 5.37
CA PRO A 102 -10.47 4.60 6.60
C PRO A 102 -11.46 4.63 7.77
N GLU A 103 -10.96 4.42 8.99
CA GLU A 103 -11.77 4.63 10.20
C GLU A 103 -12.03 6.12 10.47
N ARG A 104 -11.11 6.99 10.04
CA ARG A 104 -11.29 8.44 10.13
C ARG A 104 -11.69 9.02 8.77
N SER A 105 -12.85 9.67 8.73
CA SER A 105 -13.29 10.50 7.61
C SER A 105 -13.31 11.98 8.00
N SER A 106 -13.41 12.85 7.01
CA SER A 106 -13.67 14.28 7.18
C SER A 106 -14.73 14.65 6.15
N ASP A 107 -15.78 15.32 6.61
CA ASP A 107 -16.87 15.77 5.74
C ASP A 107 -16.51 17.07 5.01
N GLU A 108 -15.45 17.74 5.44
CA GLU A 108 -14.95 18.95 4.80
C GLU A 108 -14.22 18.59 3.49
N PRO A 109 -14.66 19.14 2.35
CA PRO A 109 -13.98 18.91 1.09
C PRO A 109 -12.57 19.50 1.13
N ILE A 110 -11.58 18.72 0.69
CA ILE A 110 -10.20 19.18 0.60
C ILE A 110 -10.12 20.21 -0.54
N ALA A 111 -9.85 21.47 -0.18
CA ALA A 111 -9.78 22.57 -1.14
C ALA A 111 -8.63 22.38 -2.15
N VAL A 112 -8.90 22.74 -3.41
CA VAL A 112 -7.86 22.84 -4.44
C VAL A 112 -6.90 23.98 -4.07
N PRO A 113 -5.57 23.76 -4.04
CA PRO A 113 -4.61 24.80 -3.72
C PRO A 113 -4.68 25.97 -4.70
N ASP A 114 -4.45 27.19 -4.22
CA ASP A 114 -4.18 28.31 -5.11
C ASP A 114 -2.81 28.12 -5.78
N PHE A 115 -2.79 28.16 -7.12
CA PHE A 115 -1.58 28.06 -7.94
C PHE A 115 -1.04 29.43 -8.38
N GLY A 116 -1.55 30.53 -7.82
CA GLY A 116 -1.06 31.89 -8.09
C GLY A 116 -1.47 32.41 -9.47
N ARG A 117 -2.56 31.88 -10.04
CA ARG A 117 -3.03 32.23 -11.39
C ARG A 117 -4.15 33.29 -11.39
N GLY A 118 -4.61 33.72 -10.23
CA GLY A 118 -5.72 34.69 -10.10
C GLY A 118 -7.09 34.16 -10.56
N ARG A 119 -7.19 32.86 -10.85
CA ARG A 119 -8.42 32.15 -11.24
C ARG A 119 -8.35 30.69 -10.84
N THR A 120 -9.49 30.00 -10.94
CA THR A 120 -9.55 28.56 -10.80
C THR A 120 -8.73 27.86 -11.89
N VAL A 121 -7.95 26.87 -11.47
CA VAL A 121 -7.11 26.04 -12.35
C VAL A 121 -7.85 24.74 -12.65
N THR A 122 -8.06 24.46 -13.94
CA THR A 122 -8.77 23.27 -14.41
C THR A 122 -8.00 22.00 -14.04
N LEU A 123 -8.69 20.86 -13.97
CA LEU A 123 -8.04 19.58 -13.70
C LEU A 123 -6.91 19.28 -14.70
N GLY A 124 -7.11 19.58 -15.98
CA GLY A 124 -6.08 19.42 -17.02
C GLY A 124 -4.83 20.25 -16.77
N GLU A 125 -5.00 21.51 -16.35
CA GLU A 125 -3.88 22.38 -15.97
C GLU A 125 -3.17 21.89 -14.70
N ARG A 126 -3.89 21.39 -13.70
CA ARG A 126 -3.26 20.80 -12.50
C ARG A 126 -2.44 19.56 -12.83
N LYS A 127 -2.94 18.71 -13.73
CA LYS A 127 -2.17 17.57 -14.28
C LYS A 127 -0.93 18.03 -15.04
N ALA A 128 -0.98 19.15 -15.75
CA ALA A 128 0.20 19.73 -16.38
C ALA A 128 1.20 20.24 -15.33
N LEU A 129 0.72 20.95 -14.30
CA LEU A 129 1.56 21.45 -13.20
C LEU A 129 2.23 20.33 -12.41
N ALA A 130 1.63 19.14 -12.31
CA ALA A 130 2.27 17.97 -11.68
C ALA A 130 3.57 17.53 -12.36
N ARG A 131 3.82 17.95 -13.60
CA ARG A 131 5.07 17.68 -14.35
C ARG A 131 6.08 18.82 -14.27
N THR A 132 5.78 19.89 -13.53
CA THR A 132 6.68 21.04 -13.39
C THR A 132 8.00 20.66 -12.73
N ARG A 133 9.05 21.44 -13.00
CA ARG A 133 10.33 21.39 -12.27
C ARG A 133 10.46 22.49 -11.21
N ASP A 134 9.52 23.43 -11.18
CA ASP A 134 9.43 24.49 -10.19
C ASP A 134 9.03 23.91 -8.83
N ARG A 135 9.90 24.04 -7.82
CA ARG A 135 9.71 23.47 -6.48
C ARG A 135 8.57 24.13 -5.72
N ASP A 136 8.29 25.41 -5.94
CA ASP A 136 7.21 26.12 -5.26
C ASP A 136 5.86 25.72 -5.82
N LEU A 137 5.76 25.59 -7.15
CA LEU A 137 4.57 25.02 -7.78
C LEU A 137 4.37 23.54 -7.40
N LEU A 138 5.43 22.74 -7.38
CA LEU A 138 5.38 21.34 -6.97
C LEU A 138 4.88 21.19 -5.52
N ALA A 139 5.32 22.08 -4.62
CA ALA A 139 4.86 22.13 -3.24
C ALA A 139 3.35 22.41 -3.12
N ARG A 140 2.78 23.16 -4.08
CA ARG A 140 1.33 23.36 -4.18
C ARG A 140 0.64 22.11 -4.72
N VAL A 141 1.16 21.48 -5.78
CA VAL A 141 0.59 20.24 -6.36
C VAL A 141 0.59 19.10 -5.36
N LEU A 142 1.56 19.00 -4.46
CA LEU A 142 1.55 18.02 -3.36
C LEU A 142 0.26 18.08 -2.54
N ARG A 143 -0.43 19.22 -2.49
CA ARG A 143 -1.69 19.42 -1.77
C ARG A 143 -2.95 19.18 -2.61
N ASP A 144 -2.80 18.77 -3.87
CA ASP A 144 -3.95 18.52 -4.74
C ASP A 144 -4.82 17.39 -4.18
N PRO A 145 -6.16 17.57 -4.13
CA PRO A 145 -7.07 16.53 -3.65
C PRO A 145 -7.33 15.43 -4.67
N ASP A 146 -7.00 15.63 -5.95
CA ASP A 146 -7.36 14.73 -7.04
C ASP A 146 -6.33 13.59 -7.22
N PRO A 147 -6.72 12.30 -7.08
CA PRO A 147 -5.81 11.17 -7.22
C PRO A 147 -5.12 11.11 -8.59
N SER A 148 -5.78 11.57 -9.66
CA SER A 148 -5.21 11.55 -10.99
C SER A 148 -4.12 12.62 -11.20
N VAL A 149 -4.15 13.71 -10.42
CA VAL A 149 -3.04 14.68 -10.36
C VAL A 149 -1.88 14.08 -9.58
N ILE A 150 -2.15 13.47 -8.42
CA ILE A 150 -1.11 12.85 -7.59
C ILE A 150 -0.42 11.68 -8.32
N ARG A 151 -1.15 10.86 -9.07
CA ARG A 151 -0.55 9.80 -9.90
C ARG A 151 0.53 10.33 -10.84
N ILE A 152 0.24 11.42 -11.55
CA ILE A 152 1.21 12.08 -12.43
C ILE A 152 2.36 12.69 -11.62
N LEU A 153 2.06 13.28 -10.47
CA LEU A 153 3.08 13.85 -9.58
C LEU A 153 4.09 12.79 -9.12
N LEU A 154 3.63 11.58 -8.78
CA LEU A 154 4.50 10.49 -8.31
C LEU A 154 5.52 10.03 -9.36
N GLU A 155 5.25 10.26 -10.65
CA GLU A 155 6.19 10.02 -11.75
C GLU A 155 7.20 11.15 -11.94
N ASN A 156 6.97 12.32 -11.33
CA ASN A 156 7.83 13.49 -11.50
C ASN A 156 9.28 13.20 -11.00
N PRO A 157 10.31 13.43 -11.83
CA PRO A 157 11.70 13.15 -11.45
C PRO A 157 12.23 14.08 -10.35
N THR A 158 11.65 15.28 -10.19
CA THR A 158 12.06 16.25 -9.15
C THR A 158 11.48 15.96 -7.77
N LEU A 159 10.54 15.02 -7.67
CA LEU A 159 9.93 14.63 -6.41
C LEU A 159 10.95 13.85 -5.56
N THR A 160 11.01 14.18 -4.27
CA THR A 160 11.91 13.53 -3.31
C THR A 160 11.13 12.63 -2.35
N GLU A 161 11.83 11.69 -1.70
CA GLU A 161 11.22 10.85 -0.66
C GLU A 161 10.60 11.69 0.48
N ARG A 162 11.27 12.79 0.87
CA ARG A 162 10.74 13.74 1.87
C ARG A 162 9.43 14.38 1.42
N ASP A 163 9.24 14.63 0.13
CA ASP A 163 8.00 15.18 -0.41
C ASP A 163 6.85 14.16 -0.30
N VAL A 164 7.13 12.89 -0.62
CA VAL A 164 6.15 11.80 -0.55
C VAL A 164 5.78 11.44 0.89
N ILE A 165 6.74 11.44 1.81
CA ILE A 165 6.47 11.26 3.24
C ILE A 165 5.55 12.38 3.75
N ARG A 166 5.81 13.64 3.38
CA ARG A 166 4.95 14.78 3.74
C ARG A 166 3.56 14.69 3.12
N LEU A 167 3.46 14.19 1.89
CA LEU A 167 2.18 13.87 1.27
C LEU A 167 1.43 12.85 2.13
N CYS A 168 2.03 11.69 2.41
CA CYS A 168 1.39 10.61 3.15
C CYS A 168 1.01 10.97 4.59
N ALA A 169 1.76 11.88 5.22
CA ALA A 169 1.51 12.30 6.61
C ALA A 169 0.41 13.38 6.74
N ARG A 170 -0.04 14.00 5.63
CA ARG A 170 -1.04 15.08 5.69
C ARG A 170 -2.41 14.56 6.14
N ARG A 171 -3.09 15.37 6.95
CA ARG A 171 -4.42 15.12 7.52
C ARG A 171 -5.24 16.43 7.48
N PRO A 172 -6.52 16.44 7.06
CA PRO A 172 -7.22 15.33 6.42
C PRO A 172 -6.62 14.99 5.04
N MET A 173 -6.88 13.76 4.58
CA MET A 173 -6.42 13.26 3.28
C MET A 173 -7.52 12.43 2.63
N ALA A 174 -7.69 12.59 1.31
CA ALA A 174 -8.54 11.72 0.52
C ALA A 174 -7.91 10.32 0.44
N PRO A 175 -8.62 9.23 0.78
CA PRO A 175 -8.03 7.90 0.88
C PRO A 175 -7.41 7.39 -0.43
N ASP A 176 -7.97 7.79 -1.57
CA ASP A 176 -7.47 7.42 -2.88
C ASP A 176 -6.09 7.99 -3.19
N ILE A 177 -5.70 9.12 -2.57
CA ILE A 177 -4.33 9.63 -2.66
C ILE A 177 -3.33 8.61 -2.11
N LEU A 178 -3.65 7.98 -0.98
CA LEU A 178 -2.79 6.97 -0.35
C LEU A 178 -2.79 5.67 -1.15
N ARG A 179 -3.88 5.34 -1.86
CA ARG A 179 -3.90 4.23 -2.84
C ARG A 179 -2.97 4.48 -4.02
N GLU A 180 -2.92 5.70 -4.54
CA GLU A 180 -1.98 6.06 -5.62
C GLU A 180 -0.53 5.95 -5.16
N VAL A 181 -0.20 6.39 -3.93
CA VAL A 181 1.15 6.21 -3.38
C VAL A 181 1.46 4.72 -3.18
N PHE A 182 0.51 3.95 -2.65
CA PHE A 182 0.66 2.51 -2.46
C PHE A 182 0.98 1.80 -3.77
N ARG A 183 0.26 2.09 -4.85
CA ARG A 183 0.48 1.52 -6.19
C ARG A 183 1.80 1.94 -6.83
N SER A 184 2.45 3.00 -6.35
CA SER A 184 3.70 3.47 -6.91
C SER A 184 4.90 2.64 -6.43
N THR A 185 5.34 1.71 -7.28
CA THR A 185 6.51 0.85 -7.03
C THR A 185 7.81 1.64 -6.78
N ARG A 186 7.92 2.85 -7.32
CA ARG A 186 9.02 3.79 -7.03
C ARG A 186 9.09 4.22 -5.57
N TRP A 187 7.93 4.44 -4.94
CA TRP A 187 7.83 5.05 -3.62
C TRP A 187 7.51 4.04 -2.52
N ILE A 188 6.68 3.04 -2.79
CA ILE A 188 6.24 2.09 -1.75
C ILE A 188 7.35 1.19 -1.23
N VAL A 189 8.42 1.00 -2.01
CA VAL A 189 9.64 0.31 -1.57
C VAL A 189 10.41 1.08 -0.50
N ARG A 190 10.14 2.39 -0.33
CA ARG A 190 10.77 3.21 0.71
C ARG A 190 10.08 2.99 2.06
N TYR A 191 10.88 2.59 3.04
CA TYR A 191 10.39 2.33 4.39
C TYR A 191 9.67 3.55 5.01
N GLY A 192 10.24 4.74 4.85
CA GLY A 192 9.64 5.98 5.37
C GLY A 192 8.25 6.26 4.79
N VAL A 193 8.03 5.92 3.51
CA VAL A 193 6.72 6.06 2.85
C VAL A 193 5.72 5.06 3.43
N ARG A 194 6.09 3.78 3.56
CA ARG A 194 5.22 2.76 4.18
C ARG A 194 4.80 3.18 5.59
N LYS A 195 5.78 3.55 6.42
CA LYS A 195 5.56 4.05 7.78
C LYS A 195 4.61 5.25 7.81
N ALA A 196 4.78 6.22 6.90
CA ALA A 196 3.93 7.40 6.84
C ALA A 196 2.47 7.06 6.50
N ILE A 197 2.24 6.11 5.58
CA ILE A 197 0.89 5.63 5.24
C ILE A 197 0.24 4.93 6.43
N VAL A 198 0.93 3.98 7.07
CA VAL A 198 0.38 3.23 8.21
C VAL A 198 0.03 4.15 9.39
N ARG A 199 0.79 5.25 9.57
CA ARG A 199 0.52 6.27 10.59
C ARG A 199 -0.58 7.26 10.21
N ASN A 200 -1.20 7.16 9.04
CA ASN A 200 -2.27 8.08 8.66
C ASN A 200 -3.64 7.49 9.00
N PRO A 201 -4.43 8.09 9.91
CA PRO A 201 -5.77 7.58 10.24
C PRO A 201 -6.77 7.67 9.08
N PHE A 202 -6.45 8.44 8.04
CA PHE A 202 -7.22 8.54 6.78
C PHE A 202 -6.77 7.51 5.73
N ALA A 203 -5.80 6.64 6.04
CA ALA A 203 -5.42 5.55 5.16
C ALA A 203 -6.55 4.51 5.07
N PRO A 204 -6.88 4.02 3.85
CA PRO A 204 -7.66 2.80 3.73
C PRO A 204 -7.08 1.69 4.60
N VAL A 205 -7.92 1.02 5.37
CA VAL A 205 -7.44 0.07 6.38
C VAL A 205 -6.76 -1.13 5.71
N ASP A 206 -7.23 -1.56 4.55
CA ASP A 206 -6.61 -2.61 3.74
C ASP A 206 -5.17 -2.26 3.34
N VAL A 207 -4.96 -1.03 2.87
CA VAL A 207 -3.61 -0.53 2.52
C VAL A 207 -2.73 -0.45 3.75
N ALA A 208 -3.24 0.06 4.88
CA ALA A 208 -2.48 0.14 6.12
C ALA A 208 -2.08 -1.24 6.64
N LEU A 209 -2.97 -2.24 6.58
CA LEU A 209 -2.68 -3.62 6.98
C LEU A 209 -1.60 -4.27 6.09
N GLN A 210 -1.71 -4.11 4.77
CA GLN A 210 -0.70 -4.61 3.82
C GLN A 210 0.69 -4.05 4.09
N LEU A 211 0.78 -2.81 4.56
CA LEU A 211 2.06 -2.15 4.86
C LEU A 211 2.54 -2.37 6.30
N ALA A 212 1.64 -2.63 7.25
CA ALA A 212 1.97 -2.88 8.65
C ALA A 212 2.90 -4.10 8.81
N ALA A 213 2.69 -5.15 8.01
CA ALA A 213 3.53 -6.35 7.99
C ALA A 213 5.01 -6.08 7.64
N HIS A 214 5.32 -4.89 7.10
CA HIS A 214 6.67 -4.50 6.67
C HIS A 214 7.33 -3.46 7.59
N LEU A 215 6.74 -3.18 8.75
CA LEU A 215 7.31 -2.26 9.72
C LEU A 215 8.36 -2.95 10.60
N ASN A 216 9.30 -2.16 11.13
CA ASN A 216 10.18 -2.66 12.18
C ASN A 216 9.43 -2.69 13.52
N ALA A 217 9.94 -3.47 14.48
CA ALA A 217 9.28 -3.67 15.77
C ALA A 217 9.13 -2.37 16.58
N THR A 218 10.08 -1.44 16.48
CA THR A 218 10.03 -0.16 17.20
C THR A 218 8.88 0.71 16.71
N ASP A 219 8.79 0.89 15.39
CA ASP A 219 7.75 1.69 14.77
C ASP A 219 6.37 1.06 14.90
N ALA A 220 6.29 -0.28 14.92
CA ALA A 220 5.06 -1.01 15.17
C ALA A 220 4.55 -0.77 16.60
N ARG A 221 5.43 -0.73 17.62
CA ARG A 221 5.02 -0.36 19.00
C ARG A 221 4.45 1.05 19.08
N GLU A 222 5.06 2.01 18.40
CA GLU A 222 4.53 3.38 18.36
C GLU A 222 3.10 3.43 17.78
N ILE A 223 2.78 2.57 16.80
CA ILE A 223 1.43 2.47 16.22
C ILE A 223 0.44 1.82 17.19
N VAL A 224 0.87 0.80 17.94
CA VAL A 224 0.02 0.16 18.97
C VAL A 224 -0.49 1.17 20.00
N GLU A 225 0.32 2.17 20.34
CA GLU A 225 -0.04 3.24 21.29
C GLU A 225 -0.86 4.39 20.68
N SER A 226 -1.21 4.33 19.39
CA SER A 226 -1.91 5.41 18.68
C SER A 226 -3.43 5.14 18.61
N PRO A 227 -4.26 5.73 19.51
CA PRO A 227 -5.70 5.44 19.58
C PRO A 227 -6.48 5.91 18.34
N GLU A 228 -5.94 6.85 17.57
CA GLU A 228 -6.57 7.37 16.36
C GLU A 228 -6.49 6.43 15.15
N LEU A 229 -5.65 5.41 15.20
CA LEU A 229 -5.48 4.42 14.13
C LEU A 229 -6.47 3.26 14.26
N ALA A 230 -6.66 2.53 13.18
CA ALA A 230 -7.60 1.42 13.17
C ALA A 230 -7.21 0.31 14.16
N SER A 231 -8.19 -0.26 14.87
CA SER A 231 -7.93 -1.34 15.85
C SER A 231 -7.20 -2.52 15.19
N SER A 232 -7.70 -2.97 14.05
CA SER A 232 -7.06 -4.01 13.23
C SER A 232 -5.62 -3.68 12.81
N VAL A 233 -5.30 -2.41 12.53
CA VAL A 233 -3.92 -1.98 12.21
C VAL A 233 -3.03 -2.04 13.44
N ARG A 234 -3.54 -1.62 14.61
CA ARG A 234 -2.83 -1.79 15.88
C ARG A 234 -2.59 -3.26 16.21
N ASP A 235 -3.58 -4.12 15.97
CA ASP A 235 -3.47 -5.56 16.23
C ASP A 235 -2.44 -6.22 15.31
N ALA A 236 -2.41 -5.84 14.02
CA ALA A 236 -1.36 -6.25 13.10
C ALA A 236 0.04 -5.79 13.56
N CYS A 237 0.16 -4.52 14.00
CA CYS A 237 1.42 -4.00 14.53
C CYS A 237 1.83 -4.66 15.84
N ARG A 238 0.88 -5.12 16.68
CA ARG A 238 1.17 -5.85 17.91
C ARG A 238 1.89 -7.19 17.61
N ARG A 239 1.43 -7.90 16.57
CA ARG A 239 2.10 -9.12 16.07
C ARG A 239 3.53 -8.82 15.60
N VAL A 240 3.70 -7.78 14.78
CA VAL A 240 5.02 -7.34 14.28
C VAL A 240 5.97 -6.91 15.39
N ALA A 241 5.45 -6.24 16.43
CA ALA A 241 6.22 -5.83 17.60
C ALA A 241 6.70 -7.00 18.47
N GLY A 242 6.21 -8.23 18.23
CA GLY A 242 6.45 -9.39 19.07
C GLY A 242 5.77 -9.28 20.44
N MET A 243 4.73 -8.45 20.54
CA MET A 243 3.92 -8.31 21.74
C MET A 243 2.90 -9.45 21.72
N ALA A 244 3.20 -10.53 22.45
CA ALA A 244 2.36 -11.73 22.46
C ALA A 244 0.88 -11.39 22.69
N THR A 245 0.00 -11.95 21.87
CA THR A 245 -1.44 -12.00 22.13
C THR A 245 -1.65 -12.92 23.33
N LEU A 246 -1.84 -12.36 24.53
CA LEU A 246 -2.34 -13.12 25.68
C LEU A 246 -3.83 -13.43 25.41
N HIS A 247 -4.10 -14.53 24.72
CA HIS A 247 -5.42 -15.17 24.68
C HIS A 247 -5.26 -16.65 24.99
#